data_AF-A0A372QI00-F1
#
_entry.id   AF-A0A372QI00-F1
#
_cell.length_a   1.000
_cell.length_b   1.000
_cell.length_c   1.000
_cell.angle_alpha   90.00
_cell.angle_beta   90.00
_cell.angle_gamma   90.00
#
_symmetry.space_group_name_H-M   'P 1'
#
loop_
_entity.id
_entity.type
_entity.pdbx_description
1 polymer ?
#
loop_
_entity_poly.entity_id
_entity_poly.type
_entity_poly.pdbx_seq_one_letter_code
_entity_poly.pdbx_strand_id
1 'polypeptide(L)'
;DRPQKVYSFVALPGINTKKRPRRRYDEIERHYACNYPGCTKSYGTLNHLNAHVQMQKHGQKRHPSEFKELRKQWRRQKREEE
;
A
#
# COMPACT_ATOMS: atom_id res chain seq x y z
N ASP A 1 -14.58 -32.04 -9.47
CA ASP A 1 -14.67 -31.31 -10.75
C ASP A 1 -14.59 -29.81 -10.45
N ARG A 2 -13.56 -29.09 -10.95
CA ARG A 2 -13.37 -27.65 -10.67
C ARG A 2 -13.69 -26.90 -11.96
N PRO A 3 -14.68 -25.98 -11.98
CA PRO A 3 -15.10 -25.35 -13.22
C PRO A 3 -13.93 -24.56 -13.85
N GLN A 4 -13.64 -24.87 -15.11
CA GLN A 4 -12.65 -24.18 -15.93
C GLN A 4 -13.10 -22.73 -16.12
N LYS A 5 -12.32 -21.79 -15.57
CA LYS A 5 -12.63 -20.36 -15.63
C LYS A 5 -12.37 -19.85 -17.05
N VAL A 6 -13.44 -19.61 -17.81
CA VAL A 6 -13.39 -19.05 -19.16
C VAL A 6 -13.05 -17.56 -19.06
N TYR A 7 -11.84 -17.19 -19.49
CA TYR A 7 -11.44 -15.79 -19.58
C TYR A 7 -11.88 -15.23 -20.94
N SER A 8 -12.85 -14.32 -20.93
CA SER A 8 -13.26 -13.59 -22.13
C SER A 8 -12.21 -12.52 -22.46
N PHE A 9 -11.59 -12.63 -23.64
CA PHE A 9 -10.60 -11.69 -24.17
C PHE A 9 -11.23 -10.57 -25.00
N VAL A 10 -12.57 -10.49 -25.05
CA VAL A 10 -13.27 -9.48 -25.84
C VAL A 10 -13.34 -8.17 -25.06
N ALA A 11 -12.88 -7.08 -25.68
CA ALA A 11 -12.99 -5.74 -25.11
C ALA A 11 -14.48 -5.36 -25.04
N LEU A 12 -15.02 -5.25 -23.82
CA LEU A 12 -16.40 -4.82 -23.59
C LEU A 12 -16.56 -3.35 -24.03
N PRO A 13 -17.51 -3.03 -24.92
CA PRO A 13 -17.75 -1.65 -25.32
C PRO A 13 -18.19 -0.83 -24.10
N GLY A 14 -17.56 0.32 -23.89
CA GLY A 14 -17.84 1.24 -22.77
C GLY A 14 -16.84 1.19 -21.60
N ILE A 15 -15.94 0.21 -21.55
CA ILE A 15 -14.90 0.14 -20.51
C ILE A 15 -13.56 0.62 -21.08
N ASN A 16 -13.35 1.94 -21.09
CA ASN A 16 -12.04 2.52 -21.36
C ASN A 16 -11.17 2.38 -20.10
N THR A 17 -10.56 1.19 -19.90
CA THR A 17 -9.66 0.94 -18.77
C THR A 17 -8.33 1.68 -18.97
N LYS A 18 -8.32 3.01 -18.78
CA LYS A 18 -7.08 3.75 -18.61
C LYS A 18 -6.38 3.22 -17.36
N LYS A 19 -5.39 2.34 -17.54
CA LYS A 19 -4.60 1.79 -16.44
C LYS A 19 -3.90 2.95 -15.74
N ARG A 20 -4.00 3.01 -14.41
CA ARG A 20 -3.30 4.02 -13.63
C ARG A 20 -1.79 3.83 -13.84
N PRO A 21 -1.03 4.86 -14.24
CA PRO A 21 0.40 4.73 -14.45
C PRO A 21 1.09 4.29 -13.16
N ARG A 22 2.07 3.39 -13.29
CA ARG A 22 2.86 2.91 -12.16
C ARG A 22 3.83 4.03 -11.74
N ARG A 23 3.79 4.41 -10.47
CA ARG A 23 4.76 5.36 -9.88
C ARG A 23 6.17 4.77 -9.92
N ARG A 24 7.17 5.63 -10.10
CA ARG A 24 8.59 5.23 -10.06
C ARG A 24 9.01 4.88 -8.63
N TYR A 25 10.11 4.16 -8.49
CA TYR A 25 10.59 3.71 -7.17
C TYR A 25 10.88 4.88 -6.23
N ASP A 26 11.53 5.92 -6.76
CA ASP A 26 11.97 7.12 -6.02
C ASP A 26 10.80 8.04 -5.62
N GLU A 27 9.69 7.98 -6.37
CA GLU A 27 8.47 8.73 -6.09
C GLU A 27 7.62 8.10 -4.97
N ILE A 28 7.89 6.84 -4.61
CA ILE A 28 7.11 6.11 -3.60
C ILE A 28 7.74 6.36 -2.22
N GLU A 29 7.16 7.29 -1.50
CA GLU A 29 7.53 7.60 -0.12
C GLU A 29 7.12 6.46 0.84
N ARG A 30 8.10 5.83 1.50
CA ARG A 30 7.93 4.63 2.34
C ARG A 30 7.91 4.95 3.83
N HIS A 31 6.89 5.65 4.25
CA HIS A 31 6.81 6.08 5.64
C HIS A 31 6.30 5.03 6.64
N TYR A 32 5.70 3.93 6.16
CA TYR A 32 5.19 2.88 7.03
C TYR A 32 6.32 1.90 7.35
N ALA A 33 7.18 2.28 8.30
CA ALA A 33 8.24 1.42 8.81
C ALA A 33 7.69 0.35 9.78
N CYS A 34 8.27 -0.84 9.72
CA CYS A 34 8.05 -1.84 10.76
C CYS A 34 8.80 -1.42 12.04
N ASN A 35 8.13 -1.49 13.19
CA ASN A 35 8.73 -1.18 14.51
C ASN A 35 9.13 -2.48 15.25
N TYR A 36 9.42 -3.54 14.50
CA TYR A 36 9.89 -4.78 15.12
C TYR A 36 11.40 -4.70 15.31
N PRO A 37 11.94 -5.06 16.49
CA PRO A 37 13.38 -5.01 16.74
C PRO A 37 14.12 -5.88 15.70
N GLY A 38 15.07 -5.28 14.98
CA GLY A 38 15.81 -5.94 13.91
C GLY A 38 15.12 -5.93 12.54
N CYS A 39 13.94 -5.32 12.40
CA CYS A 39 13.33 -5.09 11.09
C CYS A 39 13.57 -3.67 10.59
N THR A 40 14.27 -3.54 9.46
CA THR A 40 14.52 -2.26 8.78
C THR A 40 13.59 -1.99 7.59
N LYS A 41 12.54 -2.82 7.42
CA LYS A 41 11.66 -2.73 6.24
C LYS A 41 10.65 -1.61 6.39
N SER A 42 10.52 -0.81 5.34
CA SER A 42 9.55 0.26 5.22
C SER A 42 8.69 0.09 3.96
N TYR A 43 7.44 0.53 4.05
CA TYR A 43 6.43 0.34 3.02
C TYR A 43 5.71 1.65 2.68
N GLY A 44 5.28 1.80 1.43
CA GLY A 44 4.56 3.00 0.96
C GLY A 44 3.09 3.04 1.41
N THR A 45 2.51 1.91 1.78
CA THR A 45 1.13 1.88 2.30
C THR A 45 1.01 0.95 3.50
N LEU A 46 0.03 1.25 4.37
CA LEU A 46 -0.26 0.47 5.56
C LEU A 46 -0.65 -0.98 5.24
N ASN A 47 -1.34 -1.24 4.13
CA ASN A 47 -1.69 -2.61 3.74
C ASN A 47 -0.45 -3.49 3.50
N HIS A 48 0.58 -2.93 2.85
CA HIS A 48 1.83 -3.67 2.63
C HIS A 48 2.59 -3.89 3.95
N LEU A 49 2.58 -2.90 4.85
CA LEU A 49 3.14 -3.08 6.19
C LEU A 49 2.37 -4.16 6.98
N ASN A 50 1.04 -4.16 6.96
CA ASN A 50 0.23 -5.14 7.67
C ASN A 50 0.41 -6.57 7.13
N ALA A 51 0.53 -6.72 5.81
CA ALA A 51 0.90 -8.00 5.19
C ALA A 51 2.30 -8.44 5.66
N HIS A 52 3.27 -7.53 5.67
CA HIS A 52 4.61 -7.80 6.18
C HIS A 52 4.60 -8.24 7.64
N VAL A 53 3.88 -7.52 8.51
CA VAL A 53 3.78 -7.84 9.94
C VAL A 53 3.16 -9.22 10.15
N GLN A 54 2.11 -9.53 9.39
CA GLN A 54 1.45 -10.85 9.44
C GLN A 54 2.36 -11.97 8.94
N MET A 55 3.10 -11.77 7.85
CA MET A 55 3.97 -12.79 7.26
C MET A 55 5.23 -13.03 8.08
N GLN A 56 5.86 -11.96 8.57
CA GLN A 56 7.12 -12.03 9.34
C GLN A 56 6.88 -12.25 10.84
N LYS A 57 5.62 -12.42 11.26
CA LYS A 57 5.22 -12.56 12.67
C LYS A 57 5.78 -11.44 13.56
N HIS A 58 5.81 -10.21 13.03
CA HIS A 58 6.26 -9.01 13.74
C HIS A 58 5.20 -8.47 14.73
N GLY A 59 4.48 -9.37 15.39
CA GLY A 59 3.44 -9.05 16.37
C GLY A 59 2.09 -8.69 15.73
N GLN A 60 1.36 -7.78 16.40
CA GLN A 60 -0.02 -7.43 16.04
C GLN A 60 -0.11 -6.53 14.80
N LYS A 61 -1.17 -6.75 14.01
CA LYS A 61 -1.50 -5.90 12.87
C LYS A 61 -1.66 -4.45 13.32
N ARG A 62 -1.10 -3.53 12.55
CA ARG A 62 -1.18 -2.10 12.84
C ARG A 62 -2.54 -1.56 12.43
N HIS A 63 -3.18 -0.82 13.33
CA HIS A 63 -4.50 -0.24 13.10
C HIS A 63 -4.39 1.12 12.38
N PRO A 64 -5.30 1.46 11.45
CA PRO A 64 -5.31 2.76 10.80
C PRO A 64 -5.40 3.97 11.74
N SER A 65 -5.99 3.81 12.93
CA SER A 65 -6.05 4.88 13.94
C SER A 65 -4.67 5.35 14.39
N GLU A 66 -3.72 4.43 14.54
CA GLU A 66 -2.34 4.73 14.95
C GLU A 66 -1.64 5.66 13.95
N PHE A 67 -2.07 5.65 12.69
CA PHE A 67 -1.47 6.42 11.60
C PHE A 67 -2.31 7.66 11.25
N LYS A 68 -3.39 7.95 11.98
CA LYS A 68 -4.25 9.11 11.73
C LYS A 68 -3.49 10.43 11.92
N GLU A 69 -2.76 10.55 13.03
CA GLU A 69 -1.93 11.72 13.33
C GLU A 69 -0.74 11.81 12.37
N LEU A 70 -0.11 10.67 12.06
CA LEU A 70 1.01 10.61 11.12
C LEU A 70 0.60 11.11 9.72
N ARG A 71 -0.57 10.69 9.20
CA ARG A 71 -1.12 11.22 7.94
C ARG A 71 -1.53 12.69 8.02
N LYS A 72 -1.91 13.19 9.19
CA LYS A 72 -2.26 14.60 9.38
C LYS A 72 -1.00 15.45 9.35
N GLN A 73 0.06 15.02 10.04
CA GLN A 73 1.37 15.66 10.04
C GLN A 73 1.98 15.70 8.64
N TRP A 74 1.92 14.61 7.86
CA TRP A 74 2.44 14.63 6.49
C TRP A 74 1.68 15.55 5.54
N ARG A 75 0.35 15.59 5.65
CA ARG A 75 -0.45 16.53 4.85
C ARG A 75 -0.15 17.98 5.20
N ARG A 76 0.27 18.23 6.44
CA ARG A 76 0.69 19.55 6.90
C ARG A 76 2.11 19.88 6.41
N GLN A 77 3.08 19.00 6.63
CA GLN A 77 4.45 19.18 6.13
C GLN A 77 4.47 19.40 4.62
N LYS A 78 3.75 18.58 3.86
CA LYS A 78 3.66 18.73 2.39
C LYS A 78 3.05 20.07 1.96
N ARG A 79 2.21 20.71 2.78
CA ARG A 79 1.66 22.05 2.52
C ARG A 79 2.61 23.17 2.94
N GLU A 80 3.42 22.94 3.96
CA GLU A 80 4.43 23.91 4.45
C GLU A 80 5.70 23.88 3.59
N GLU A 81 5.98 22.78 2.90
CA GLU A 81 7.11 22.61 1.96
C GLU A 81 6.79 23.04 0.51
N GLU A 82 5.50 23.27 0.21
CA GLU A 82 4.99 23.82 -1.07
C GLU A 82 4.89 25.36 -0.97
#